data_AF-A0A7Y1UYN9-F1
#
_entry.id   AF-A0A7Y1UYN9-F1
#
_cell.length_a   1.000
_cell.length_b   1.000
_cell.length_c   1.000
_cell.angle_alpha   90.00
_cell.angle_beta   90.00
_cell.angle_gamma   90.00
#
_symmetry.space_group_name_H-M   'P 1'
#
loop_
_entity.id
_entity.type
_entity.pdbx_description
1 polymer ?
#
loop_
_entity_poly.entity_id
_entity_poly.type
_entity_poly.pdbx_seq_one_letter_code
_entity_poly.pdbx_strand_id
1 'polypeptide(L)'
;MADFTAKDVQALRQSTGAGMMDAKRALEDTGGDMDKAKDLLREKGLAAAAKRTDRAQTEGAIGSYLHSQAGRPVIGVLVALGSETDFVAKSDDFQTMANDLAMHVAAAQPEWVNVEDVPSDVIDKEKELIGAAARNEGKPDNIIEKIVDGRIKSFYQDNVL
;
A
#
# COMPACT_ATOMS: atom_id res chain seq x y z
N MET A 1 -12.49 34.54 11.50
CA MET A 1 -13.45 33.51 11.99
C MET A 1 -13.08 32.23 11.28
N ALA A 2 -13.23 31.07 11.89
CA ALA A 2 -12.96 29.81 11.19
C ALA A 2 -13.93 29.72 10.00
N ASP A 3 -13.42 29.63 8.78
CA ASP A 3 -14.21 29.58 7.53
C ASP A 3 -14.83 28.18 7.30
N PHE A 4 -15.25 27.50 8.36
CA PHE A 4 -15.90 26.19 8.30
C PHE A 4 -16.84 25.97 9.49
N THR A 5 -17.81 25.07 9.30
CA THR A 5 -18.85 24.75 10.28
C THR A 5 -18.61 23.40 10.95
N ALA A 6 -19.35 23.11 12.03
CA ALA A 6 -19.34 21.79 12.65
C ALA A 6 -19.77 20.66 11.69
N LYS A 7 -20.64 20.97 10.71
CA LYS A 7 -21.02 20.01 9.66
C LYS A 7 -19.86 19.69 8.73
N ASP A 8 -19.01 20.66 8.44
CA ASP A 8 -17.83 20.45 7.59
C ASP A 8 -16.79 19.56 8.29
N VAL A 9 -16.59 19.78 9.59
CA VAL A 9 -15.76 18.87 10.41
C VAL A 9 -16.32 17.45 10.39
N GLN A 10 -17.63 17.29 10.54
CA GLN A 10 -18.29 15.99 10.51
C GLN A 10 -18.16 15.31 9.15
N ALA A 11 -18.33 16.06 8.06
CA ALA A 11 -18.18 15.56 6.69
C ALA A 11 -16.74 15.10 6.42
N LEU A 12 -15.74 15.91 6.81
CA LEU A 12 -14.33 15.55 6.66
C LEU A 12 -14.02 14.26 7.43
N ARG A 13 -14.45 14.18 8.69
CA ARG A 13 -14.31 12.96 9.51
C ARG A 13 -14.95 11.74 8.86
N GLN A 14 -16.19 11.85 8.37
CA GLN A 14 -16.89 10.73 7.76
C GLN A 14 -16.20 10.24 6.48
N SER A 15 -15.69 11.16 5.67
CA SER A 15 -15.00 10.81 4.41
C SER A 15 -13.60 10.24 4.58
N THR A 16 -12.91 10.58 5.68
CA THR A 16 -11.50 10.19 5.91
C THR A 16 -11.33 9.14 7.01
N GLY A 17 -12.34 8.93 7.86
CA GLY A 17 -12.24 8.08 9.04
C GLY A 17 -11.42 8.70 10.20
N ALA A 18 -10.92 9.93 10.05
CA ALA A 18 -10.07 10.57 11.05
C ALA A 18 -10.79 10.86 12.39
N GLY A 19 -10.02 11.03 13.46
CA GLY A 19 -10.55 11.48 14.75
C GLY A 19 -11.20 12.87 14.64
N MET A 20 -12.26 13.12 15.43
CA MET A 20 -13.01 14.39 15.37
C MET A 20 -12.13 15.63 15.56
N MET A 21 -11.17 15.55 16.50
CA MET A 21 -10.24 16.64 16.76
C MET A 21 -9.20 16.81 15.66
N ASP A 22 -8.78 15.71 15.01
CA ASP A 22 -7.82 15.78 13.91
C ASP A 22 -8.46 16.38 12.66
N ALA A 23 -9.70 16.01 12.35
CA ALA A 23 -10.48 16.63 11.27
C ALA A 23 -10.71 18.12 11.52
N LYS A 24 -11.05 18.52 12.76
CA LYS A 24 -11.20 19.93 13.11
C LYS A 24 -9.89 20.70 12.94
N ARG A 25 -8.79 20.21 13.52
CA ARG A 25 -7.47 20.84 13.41
C ARG A 25 -7.00 20.94 11.97
N ALA A 26 -7.26 19.91 11.16
CA ALA A 26 -6.91 19.95 9.74
C ALA A 26 -7.61 21.09 9.01
N LEU A 27 -8.92 21.30 9.26
CA LEU A 27 -9.65 22.44 8.71
C LEU A 27 -9.18 23.79 9.26
N GLU A 28 -8.77 23.86 10.53
CA GLU A 28 -8.16 25.08 11.10
C GLU A 28 -6.83 25.41 10.41
N ASP A 29 -5.96 24.42 10.26
CA ASP A 29 -4.62 24.57 9.65
C ASP A 29 -4.70 24.92 8.16
N THR A 30 -5.76 24.51 7.46
CA THR A 30 -5.95 24.76 6.02
C THR A 30 -6.92 25.90 5.72
N GLY A 31 -7.39 26.62 6.73
CA GLY A 31 -8.31 27.75 6.55
C GLY A 31 -9.68 27.34 6.00
N GLY A 32 -10.16 26.14 6.33
CA GLY A 32 -11.45 25.61 5.89
C GLY A 32 -11.45 24.92 4.52
N ASP A 33 -10.29 24.86 3.83
CA ASP A 33 -10.15 24.18 2.55
C ASP A 33 -10.21 22.65 2.74
N MET A 34 -11.29 22.04 2.24
CA MET A 34 -11.62 20.63 2.42
C MET A 34 -10.61 19.69 1.76
N ASP A 35 -10.14 20.01 0.56
CA ASP A 35 -9.24 19.12 -0.17
C ASP A 35 -7.83 19.19 0.43
N LYS A 36 -7.35 20.39 0.77
CA LYS A 36 -6.11 20.53 1.53
C LYS A 36 -6.19 19.86 2.90
N ALA A 37 -7.35 19.90 3.57
CA ALA A 37 -7.52 19.23 4.85
C ALA A 37 -7.44 17.71 4.72
N LYS A 38 -7.99 17.12 3.64
CA LYS A 38 -7.84 15.69 3.35
C LYS A 38 -6.38 15.32 3.08
N ASP A 39 -5.66 16.12 2.30
CA ASP A 39 -4.24 15.89 2.02
C ASP A 39 -3.41 15.96 3.31
N LEU A 40 -3.67 16.96 4.15
CA LEU A 40 -3.01 17.10 5.45
C LEU A 40 -3.30 15.93 6.40
N LEU A 41 -4.55 15.45 6.45
CA LEU A 41 -4.90 14.26 7.22
C LEU A 41 -4.22 13.01 6.68
N ARG A 42 -4.12 12.87 5.36
CA ARG A 42 -3.41 11.76 4.72
C ARG A 42 -1.92 11.77 5.07
N GLU A 43 -1.26 12.93 4.97
CA GLU A 43 0.14 13.09 5.35
C GLU A 43 0.38 12.74 6.83
N LYS A 44 -0.44 13.30 7.74
CA LYS A 44 -0.36 13.00 9.18
C LYS A 44 -0.64 11.51 9.46
N GLY A 45 -1.58 10.91 8.74
CA GLY A 45 -1.92 9.49 8.83
C GLY A 45 -0.75 8.58 8.44
N LEU A 46 -0.07 8.89 7.33
CA LEU A 46 1.13 8.16 6.89
C LEU A 46 2.24 8.23 7.93
N ALA A 47 2.51 9.43 8.48
CA ALA A 47 3.51 9.60 9.53
C ALA A 47 3.14 8.86 10.83
N ALA A 48 1.86 8.77 11.16
CA ALA A 48 1.38 8.03 12.33
C ALA A 48 1.50 6.51 12.13
N ALA A 49 1.19 6.01 10.92
CA ALA A 49 1.32 4.60 10.57
C ALA A 49 2.79 4.13 10.64
N ALA A 50 3.73 4.93 10.12
CA ALA A 50 5.16 4.63 10.17
C ALA A 50 5.70 4.47 11.60
N LYS A 51 5.07 5.09 12.61
CA LYS A 51 5.46 4.95 14.03
C LYS A 51 4.90 3.70 14.71
N ARG A 52 4.10 2.90 13.99
CA ARG A 52 3.40 1.72 14.52
C ARG A 52 3.89 0.41 13.93
N THR A 53 4.87 0.45 13.03
CA THR A 53 5.42 -0.74 12.35
C THR A 53 5.98 -1.78 13.32
N ASP A 54 6.54 -1.33 14.44
CA ASP A 54 7.20 -2.21 15.43
C ASP A 54 6.21 -2.79 16.45
N ARG A 55 4.91 -2.47 16.34
CA ARG A 55 3.90 -2.98 17.27
C ARG A 55 3.56 -4.41 16.94
N ALA A 56 3.46 -5.24 17.97
CA ALA A 56 3.06 -6.63 17.80
C ALA A 56 1.63 -6.74 17.28
N GLN A 57 1.44 -7.55 16.24
CA GLN A 57 0.14 -7.92 15.68
C GLN A 57 -0.19 -9.34 16.14
N THR A 58 -0.91 -9.48 17.26
CA THR A 58 -1.25 -10.79 17.83
C THR A 58 -2.58 -11.34 17.32
N GLU A 59 -3.37 -10.50 16.65
CA GLU A 59 -4.68 -10.84 16.11
C GLU A 59 -4.69 -10.59 14.59
N GLY A 60 -5.79 -10.91 13.91
CA GLY A 60 -5.91 -10.68 12.47
C GLY A 60 -7.06 -11.44 11.83
N ALA A 61 -7.09 -11.39 10.50
CA ALA A 61 -8.07 -12.10 9.68
C ALA A 61 -7.38 -12.81 8.52
N ILE A 62 -7.99 -13.92 8.07
CA ILE A 62 -7.61 -14.57 6.82
C ILE A 62 -8.61 -14.13 5.75
N GLY A 63 -8.13 -13.32 4.81
CA GLY A 63 -8.84 -13.01 3.58
C GLY A 63 -8.70 -14.15 2.58
N SER A 64 -9.73 -14.35 1.76
CA SER A 64 -9.72 -15.39 0.73
C SER A 64 -10.37 -14.91 -0.55
N TYR A 65 -9.81 -15.33 -1.69
CA TYR A 65 -10.38 -15.05 -3.00
C TYR A 65 -10.26 -16.27 -3.91
N LEU A 66 -11.33 -16.59 -4.63
CA LEU A 66 -11.39 -17.71 -5.57
C LEU A 66 -11.80 -17.18 -6.95
N HIS A 67 -10.82 -17.07 -7.85
CA HIS A 67 -11.10 -16.72 -9.24
C HIS A 67 -11.61 -17.94 -9.99
N SER A 68 -12.74 -17.79 -10.68
CA SER A 68 -13.36 -18.85 -11.46
C SER A 68 -13.50 -18.45 -12.92
N GLN A 69 -13.14 -19.35 -13.84
CA GLN A 69 -13.33 -19.19 -15.28
C GLN A 69 -14.22 -20.31 -15.80
N ALA A 70 -15.26 -19.96 -16.56
CA ALA A 70 -16.27 -20.91 -17.07
C ALA A 70 -16.86 -21.83 -15.97
N GLY A 71 -17.10 -21.26 -14.78
CA GLY A 71 -17.66 -21.99 -13.63
C GLY A 71 -16.68 -22.95 -12.94
N ARG A 72 -15.39 -22.92 -13.28
CA ARG A 72 -14.35 -23.73 -12.65
C ARG A 72 -13.37 -22.85 -11.89
N PRO A 73 -13.01 -23.19 -10.64
CA PRO A 73 -11.97 -22.48 -9.91
C PRO A 73 -10.63 -22.68 -10.59
N VAL A 74 -9.93 -21.59 -10.90
CA VAL A 74 -8.63 -21.59 -11.57
C VAL A 74 -7.52 -20.99 -10.73
N ILE A 75 -7.84 -20.08 -9.81
CA ILE A 75 -6.89 -19.45 -8.88
C ILE A 75 -7.56 -19.34 -7.52
N GLY A 76 -6.86 -19.77 -6.46
CA GLY A 76 -7.26 -19.58 -5.07
C GLY A 76 -6.16 -18.85 -4.32
N VAL A 77 -6.52 -17.83 -3.55
CA VAL A 77 -5.60 -17.02 -2.75
C VAL A 77 -6.10 -16.93 -1.33
N LEU A 78 -5.16 -17.02 -0.38
CA LEU A 78 -5.34 -16.71 1.03
C LEU A 78 -4.36 -15.62 1.43
N VAL A 79 -4.83 -14.63 2.18
CA VAL A 79 -4.00 -13.54 2.73
C VAL A 79 -4.21 -13.49 4.24
N ALA A 80 -3.12 -13.52 5.01
CA ALA A 80 -3.17 -13.24 6.43
C ALA A 80 -2.92 -11.75 6.67
N LEU A 81 -3.93 -11.04 7.18
CA LEU A 81 -3.84 -9.61 7.53
C LEU A 81 -3.83 -9.46 9.05
N GLY A 82 -2.71 -8.98 9.59
CA GLY A 82 -2.49 -8.80 11.03
C GLY A 82 -3.13 -7.53 11.60
N SER A 83 -3.53 -7.58 12.87
CA SER A 83 -4.00 -6.43 13.65
C SER A 83 -3.61 -6.56 15.13
N GLU A 84 -3.69 -5.45 15.87
CA GLU A 84 -3.38 -5.45 17.32
C GLU A 84 -4.50 -6.09 18.17
N THR A 85 -5.75 -6.05 17.71
CA THR A 85 -6.92 -6.47 18.52
C THR A 85 -7.97 -7.19 17.70
N ASP A 86 -8.68 -8.11 18.34
CA ASP A 86 -9.73 -8.90 17.71
C ASP A 86 -10.96 -8.05 17.32
N PHE A 87 -11.23 -6.95 18.04
CA PHE A 87 -12.30 -6.00 17.69
C PHE A 87 -12.10 -5.41 16.30
N VAL A 88 -10.86 -5.04 15.94
CA VAL A 88 -10.53 -4.55 14.59
C VAL A 88 -10.60 -5.70 13.60
N ALA A 89 -10.01 -6.86 13.94
CA ALA A 89 -10.02 -8.03 13.07
C ALA A 89 -11.44 -8.47 12.66
N LYS A 90 -12.42 -8.35 13.56
CA LYS A 90 -13.82 -8.74 13.34
C LYS A 90 -14.67 -7.66 12.65
N SER A 91 -14.12 -6.48 12.40
CA SER A 91 -14.87 -5.41 11.72
C SER A 91 -15.06 -5.70 10.23
N ASP A 92 -16.21 -5.30 9.68
CA ASP A 92 -16.56 -5.52 8.27
C ASP A 92 -15.54 -4.88 7.32
N ASP A 93 -15.03 -3.69 7.65
CA ASP A 93 -14.03 -2.98 6.84
C ASP A 93 -12.70 -3.76 6.77
N PHE A 94 -12.27 -4.34 7.89
CA PHE A 94 -11.03 -5.12 7.96
C PHE A 94 -11.16 -6.47 7.22
N GLN A 95 -12.30 -7.14 7.36
CA GLN A 95 -12.61 -8.37 6.63
C GLN A 95 -12.69 -8.12 5.11
N THR A 96 -13.33 -7.03 4.71
CA THR A 96 -13.39 -6.59 3.31
C THR A 96 -11.98 -6.33 2.77
N MET A 97 -11.17 -5.56 3.49
CA MET A 97 -9.78 -5.28 3.10
C MET A 97 -8.95 -6.55 2.92
N ALA A 98 -9.06 -7.53 3.81
CA ALA A 98 -8.33 -8.80 3.69
C ALA A 98 -8.72 -9.57 2.42
N ASN A 99 -10.01 -9.60 2.07
CA ASN A 99 -10.50 -10.24 0.85
C ASN A 99 -10.11 -9.46 -0.42
N ASP A 100 -10.14 -8.12 -0.37
CA ASP A 100 -9.71 -7.26 -1.47
C ASP A 100 -8.21 -7.43 -1.75
N LEU A 101 -7.38 -7.53 -0.71
CA LEU A 101 -5.97 -7.88 -0.84
C LEU A 101 -5.78 -9.27 -1.48
N ALA A 102 -6.57 -10.27 -1.08
CA ALA A 102 -6.51 -11.59 -1.70
C ALA A 102 -6.90 -11.56 -3.19
N MET A 103 -7.89 -10.74 -3.56
CA MET A 103 -8.24 -10.51 -4.96
C MET A 103 -7.11 -9.79 -5.72
N HIS A 104 -6.49 -8.79 -5.11
CA HIS A 104 -5.36 -8.09 -5.71
C HIS A 104 -4.18 -9.03 -5.96
N VAL A 105 -3.80 -9.84 -4.98
CA VAL A 105 -2.75 -10.87 -5.11
C VAL A 105 -3.08 -11.87 -6.22
N ALA A 106 -4.34 -12.28 -6.36
CA ALA A 106 -4.75 -13.17 -7.45
C ALA A 106 -4.55 -12.56 -8.85
N ALA A 107 -4.62 -11.23 -8.96
CA ALA A 107 -4.44 -10.50 -10.21
C ALA A 107 -2.98 -10.11 -10.48
N ALA A 108 -2.29 -9.59 -9.46
CA ALA A 108 -0.92 -9.08 -9.56
C ALA A 108 0.15 -10.18 -9.46
N GLN A 109 -0.17 -11.29 -8.79
CA GLN A 109 0.73 -12.44 -8.58
C GLN A 109 2.12 -12.04 -8.03
N PRO A 110 2.21 -11.20 -6.98
CA PRO A 110 3.50 -10.84 -6.40
C PRO A 110 4.19 -12.08 -5.80
N GLU A 111 5.52 -12.09 -5.87
CA GLU A 111 6.36 -13.17 -5.34
C GLU A 111 6.80 -12.88 -3.89
N TRP A 112 6.87 -11.60 -3.51
CA TRP A 112 7.26 -11.16 -2.16
C TRP A 112 6.25 -10.18 -1.56
N VAL A 113 6.23 -10.12 -0.22
CA VAL A 113 5.38 -9.17 0.52
C VAL A 113 6.09 -7.84 0.70
N ASN A 114 7.39 -7.85 1.04
CA ASN A 114 8.18 -6.64 1.20
C ASN A 114 9.42 -6.66 0.31
N VAL A 115 9.99 -5.48 0.03
CA VAL A 115 11.20 -5.33 -0.78
C VAL A 115 12.39 -6.00 -0.10
N GLU A 116 12.42 -5.99 1.22
CA GLU A 116 13.46 -6.59 2.05
C GLU A 116 13.43 -8.13 2.02
N ASP A 117 12.29 -8.72 1.64
CA ASP A 117 12.15 -10.18 1.51
C ASP A 117 12.75 -10.70 0.19
N VAL A 118 13.11 -9.82 -0.74
CA VAL A 118 13.70 -10.19 -2.03
C VAL A 118 15.17 -10.59 -1.82
N PRO A 119 15.56 -11.83 -2.18
CA PRO A 119 16.94 -12.27 -2.04
C PRO A 119 17.92 -11.41 -2.86
N SER A 120 19.07 -11.08 -2.26
CA SER A 120 20.05 -10.20 -2.92
C SER A 120 20.61 -10.79 -4.22
N ASP A 121 20.74 -12.11 -4.30
CA ASP A 121 21.18 -12.82 -5.50
C ASP A 121 20.20 -12.73 -6.66
N VAL A 122 18.89 -12.64 -6.40
CA VAL A 122 17.87 -12.37 -7.42
C VAL A 122 18.09 -10.97 -8.01
N ILE A 123 18.25 -9.96 -7.14
CA ILE A 123 18.46 -8.58 -7.57
C ILE A 123 19.79 -8.40 -8.30
N ASP A 124 20.87 -9.00 -7.80
CA ASP A 124 22.19 -8.89 -8.43
C ASP A 124 22.20 -9.52 -9.82
N LYS A 125 21.57 -10.69 -9.96
CA LYS A 125 21.39 -11.35 -11.25
C LYS A 125 20.55 -10.51 -12.20
N GLU A 126 19.44 -9.93 -11.73
CA GLU A 126 18.57 -9.10 -12.57
C GLU A 126 19.30 -7.84 -13.05
N LYS A 127 20.05 -7.17 -12.16
CA LYS A 127 20.92 -6.03 -12.51
C LYS A 127 21.97 -6.41 -13.56
N GLU A 128 22.62 -7.57 -13.41
CA GLU A 128 23.61 -8.05 -14.37
C GLU A 128 22.98 -8.30 -15.74
N LEU A 129 21.82 -8.97 -15.80
CA LEU A 129 21.11 -9.26 -17.04
C LEU A 129 20.66 -7.98 -17.75
N ILE A 130 20.06 -7.03 -17.04
CA ILE A 130 19.63 -5.74 -17.59
C ILE A 130 20.84 -4.94 -18.09
N GLY A 131 21.92 -4.89 -17.30
CA GLY A 131 23.15 -4.19 -17.65
C GLY A 131 23.84 -4.79 -18.87
N ALA A 132 23.93 -6.11 -18.95
CA ALA A 132 24.48 -6.83 -20.09
C ALA A 132 23.65 -6.59 -21.36
N ALA A 133 22.32 -6.64 -21.27
CA ALA A 133 21.42 -6.34 -22.38
C ALA A 133 21.64 -4.90 -22.88
N ALA A 134 21.66 -3.91 -21.99
CA ALA A 134 21.87 -2.51 -22.36
C ALA A 134 23.28 -2.25 -22.96
N ARG A 135 24.31 -2.96 -22.49
CA ARG A 135 25.66 -2.90 -23.06
C ARG A 135 25.72 -3.53 -24.46
N ASN A 136 25.04 -4.65 -24.67
CA ASN A 136 24.95 -5.30 -25.98
C ASN A 136 24.19 -4.43 -27.00
N GLU A 137 23.28 -3.58 -26.53
CA GLU A 137 22.62 -2.53 -27.33
C GLU A 137 23.52 -1.30 -27.61
N GLY A 138 24.75 -1.28 -27.12
CA GLY A 138 25.72 -0.20 -27.36
C GLY A 138 25.47 1.07 -26.55
N LYS A 139 24.72 0.99 -25.45
CA LYS A 139 24.42 2.17 -24.61
C LYS A 139 25.65 2.59 -23.79
N PRO A 140 25.88 3.90 -23.57
CA PRO A 140 26.94 4.39 -22.70
C PRO A 140 26.75 3.96 -21.23
N ASP A 141 27.85 3.74 -20.50
CA ASP A 141 27.81 3.25 -19.09
C ASP A 141 26.96 4.13 -18.16
N ASN A 142 27.05 5.45 -18.29
CA ASN A 142 26.25 6.40 -17.51
C ASN A 142 24.74 6.34 -17.79
N ILE A 143 24.33 5.78 -18.94
CA ILE A 143 22.93 5.52 -19.28
C ILE A 143 22.52 4.12 -18.81
N ILE A 144 23.43 3.15 -18.87
CA ILE A 144 23.19 1.79 -18.38
C ILE A 144 22.82 1.80 -16.89
N GLU A 145 23.55 2.52 -16.05
CA GLU A 145 23.26 2.64 -14.61
C GLU A 145 21.82 3.14 -14.37
N LYS A 146 21.42 4.21 -15.07
CA LYS A 146 20.05 4.76 -14.97
C LYS A 146 18.97 3.78 -15.45
N ILE A 147 19.28 2.99 -16.48
CA ILE A 147 18.37 1.96 -16.99
C ILE A 147 18.20 0.86 -15.96
N VAL A 148 19.29 0.37 -15.38
CA VAL A 148 19.28 -0.66 -14.35
C VAL A 148 18.45 -0.19 -13.16
N ASP A 149 18.71 1.01 -12.63
CA ASP A 149 17.94 1.55 -11.50
C ASP A 149 16.44 1.67 -11.81
N GLY A 150 16.10 2.19 -12.99
CA GLY A 150 14.71 2.31 -13.42
C GLY A 150 14.01 0.96 -13.57
N ARG A 151 14.70 -0.04 -14.14
CA ARG A 151 14.16 -1.38 -14.35
C ARG A 151 14.03 -2.16 -13.04
N ILE A 152 14.96 -2.01 -12.11
CA ILE A 152 14.86 -2.61 -10.77
C ILE A 152 13.70 -1.98 -9.99
N LYS A 153 13.46 -0.68 -10.14
CA LYS A 153 12.25 -0.07 -9.56
C LYS A 153 10.96 -0.69 -10.13
N SER A 154 10.89 -0.91 -11.44
CA SER A 154 9.75 -1.61 -12.05
C SER A 154 9.65 -3.08 -11.59
N PHE A 155 10.79 -3.77 -11.46
CA PHE A 155 10.82 -5.14 -10.93
C PHE A 155 10.15 -5.22 -9.56
N TYR A 156 10.46 -4.30 -8.64
CA TYR A 156 9.78 -4.27 -7.34
C TYR A 156 8.27 -3.97 -7.46
N GLN A 157 7.88 -3.05 -8.35
CA GLN A 157 6.46 -2.72 -8.57
C GLN A 157 5.64 -3.90 -9.11
N ASP A 158 6.28 -4.80 -9.88
CA ASP A 158 5.61 -5.93 -10.51
C ASP A 158 5.63 -7.20 -9.64
N ASN A 159 6.63 -7.36 -8.76
CA ASN A 159 6.87 -8.61 -8.03
C ASN A 159 6.71 -8.51 -6.51
N VAL A 160 6.59 -7.30 -5.95
CA VAL A 160 6.36 -7.07 -4.52
C VAL A 160 4.96 -6.50 -4.33
N LEU A 161 4.21 -7.04 -3.36
CA LEU A 161 2.86 -6.60 -2.98
C LEU A 161 2.81 -5.14 -2.52
#